data_AF-A0A2R5LAR0-F1
#
_entry.id   AF-A0A2R5LAR0-F1
#
_cell.length_a   1.000
_cell.length_b   1.000
_cell.length_c   1.000
_cell.angle_alpha   90.00
_cell.angle_beta   90.00
_cell.angle_gamma   90.00
#
_symmetry.space_group_name_H-M   'P 1'
#
loop_
_entity.id
_entity.type
_entity.pdbx_description
1 polymer ?
#
loop_
_entity_poly.entity_id
_entity_poly.type
_entity_poly.pdbx_seq_one_letter_code
_entity_poly.pdbx_strand_id
1 'polypeptide(L)'
;MEQATIVFAAFLLAGITSAEYLCPTEGTTDAWKSLRDMKIGRIYVAKSTDNNRKECSYLHTPYKSYGDNRALLRYGHEQKGRMLSLKATARASGNTMTIRTPDFRNLGDWTVLFTDYQTCSAVRTNNGKALPCT
;
A
#
# COMPACT_ATOMS: atom_id res chain seq x y z
N MET A 1 50.68 15.96 48.41
CA MET A 1 50.76 16.46 47.02
C MET A 1 49.83 15.60 46.20
N GLU A 2 48.58 16.02 46.06
CA GLU A 2 47.53 15.27 45.37
C GLU A 2 47.43 15.77 43.92
N GLN A 3 47.59 14.87 42.95
CA GLN A 3 47.45 15.15 41.53
C GLN A 3 45.98 15.13 41.13
N ALA A 4 45.47 16.27 40.67
CA ALA A 4 44.13 16.39 40.10
C ALA A 4 44.13 15.83 38.66
N THR A 5 43.35 14.77 38.43
CA THR A 5 43.14 14.19 37.09
C THR A 5 42.03 14.95 36.37
N ILE A 6 42.36 15.63 35.28
CA ILE A 6 41.39 16.31 34.40
C ILE A 6 40.82 15.27 33.43
N VAL A 7 39.53 14.94 33.59
CA VAL A 7 38.81 14.06 32.66
C VAL A 7 38.21 14.94 31.54
N PHE A 8 38.78 14.84 30.34
CA PHE A 8 38.19 15.42 29.13
C PHE A 8 36.97 14.58 28.70
N ALA A 9 35.77 15.11 28.96
CA ALA A 9 34.53 14.56 28.42
C ALA A 9 34.45 14.89 26.92
N ALA A 10 34.73 13.90 26.07
CA ALA A 10 34.49 14.00 24.64
C ALA A 10 32.97 14.00 24.38
N PHE A 11 32.42 15.17 24.02
CA PHE A 11 31.06 15.29 23.49
C PHE A 11 30.98 14.61 22.12
N LEU A 12 30.47 13.38 22.07
CA LEU A 12 30.00 12.76 20.84
C LEU A 12 28.75 13.51 20.38
N LEU A 13 28.95 14.46 19.46
CA LEU A 13 27.87 15.04 18.66
C LEU A 13 27.25 13.91 17.84
N ALA A 14 26.16 13.33 18.35
CA ALA A 14 25.29 12.44 17.61
C ALA A 14 24.64 13.27 16.47
N GLY A 15 25.33 13.31 15.33
CA GLY A 15 24.78 13.83 14.10
C GLY A 15 23.52 13.05 13.76
N ILE A 16 22.37 13.70 13.86
CA ILE A 16 21.10 13.18 13.37
C ILE A 16 21.19 13.23 11.84
N THR A 17 21.84 12.25 11.23
CA THR A 17 21.78 12.08 9.78
C THR A 17 20.40 11.54 9.46
N SER A 18 19.49 12.41 9.02
CA SER A 18 18.27 11.96 8.34
C SER A 18 18.70 11.22 7.08
N ALA A 19 18.64 9.89 7.10
CA ALA A 19 18.83 9.11 5.89
C ALA A 19 17.65 9.40 4.96
N GLU A 20 17.85 10.32 4.01
CA GLU A 20 16.96 10.49 2.87
C GLU A 20 17.13 9.26 1.98
N TYR A 21 16.35 8.21 2.27
CA TYR A 21 16.29 7.05 1.38
C TYR A 21 15.73 7.52 0.03
N LEU A 22 16.56 7.47 -1.01
CA LEU A 22 16.11 7.64 -2.40
C LEU A 22 14.99 6.62 -2.65
N CYS A 23 13.79 7.09 -2.98
CA CYS A 23 12.71 6.22 -3.41
C CYS A 23 13.07 5.68 -4.80
N PRO A 24 13.40 4.38 -4.95
CA PRO A 24 13.69 3.85 -6.27
C PRO A 24 12.41 3.91 -7.11
N THR A 25 12.39 4.80 -8.09
CA THR A 25 11.31 4.89 -9.08
C THR A 25 11.49 3.90 -10.23
N GLU A 26 12.65 3.25 -10.30
CA GLU A 26 13.03 2.30 -11.34
C GLU A 26 13.08 0.87 -10.79
N GLY A 27 12.39 -0.04 -11.48
CA GLY A 27 12.26 -1.45 -11.10
C GLY A 27 10.93 -2.03 -11.57
N THR A 28 10.90 -3.33 -11.85
CA THR A 28 9.65 -4.04 -12.16
C THR A 28 8.81 -4.16 -10.89
N THR A 29 7.69 -3.44 -10.83
CA THR A 29 6.67 -3.59 -9.79
C THR A 29 5.91 -4.90 -9.97
N ASP A 30 5.78 -5.68 -8.91
CA ASP A 30 4.97 -6.91 -8.89
C ASP A 30 3.63 -6.64 -8.20
N ALA A 31 2.53 -6.72 -8.96
CA ALA A 31 1.20 -6.44 -8.44
C ALA A 31 0.70 -7.52 -7.48
N TRP A 32 1.11 -8.78 -7.66
CA TRP A 32 0.75 -9.86 -6.74
C TRP A 32 1.47 -9.69 -5.41
N LYS A 33 2.77 -9.40 -5.46
CA LYS A 33 3.57 -9.08 -4.28
C LYS A 33 3.02 -7.86 -3.55
N SER A 34 2.68 -6.79 -4.29
CA SER A 34 2.05 -5.59 -3.72
C SER A 34 0.76 -5.89 -2.96
N LEU A 35 -0.05 -6.86 -3.42
CA LEU A 35 -1.31 -7.20 -2.79
C LEU A 35 -1.12 -8.12 -1.57
N ARG A 36 -0.18 -9.07 -1.66
CA ARG A 36 0.05 -10.13 -0.67
C ARG A 36 0.90 -9.66 0.51
N ASP A 37 1.96 -8.92 0.25
CA ASP A 37 2.96 -8.55 1.27
C ASP A 37 2.58 -7.28 2.02
N MET A 38 1.61 -6.52 1.51
CA MET A 38 1.08 -5.34 2.18
C MET A 38 0.51 -5.71 3.55
N LYS A 39 0.74 -4.84 4.54
CA LYS A 39 0.40 -5.08 5.94
C LYS A 39 -1.05 -5.55 6.07
N ILE A 40 -1.23 -6.63 6.81
CA ILE A 40 -2.53 -7.28 7.02
C ILE A 40 -3.54 -6.26 7.58
N GLY A 41 -4.74 -6.26 7.00
CA GLY A 41 -5.83 -5.38 7.38
C GLY A 41 -6.45 -4.63 6.20
N ARG A 42 -7.02 -3.46 6.52
CA ARG A 42 -7.63 -2.54 5.55
C ARG A 42 -6.60 -1.52 5.08
N ILE A 43 -6.48 -1.42 3.76
CA ILE A 43 -5.68 -0.47 3.04
C ILE A 43 -6.64 0.60 2.53
N TYR A 44 -6.54 1.81 3.05
CA TYR A 44 -7.42 2.91 2.69
C TYR A 44 -6.83 3.71 1.54
N VAL A 45 -7.68 4.21 0.65
CA VAL A 45 -7.23 5.16 -0.37
C VAL A 45 -6.98 6.51 0.34
N ALA A 46 -5.72 6.88 0.53
CA ALA A 46 -5.36 8.12 1.20
C ALA A 46 -5.54 9.33 0.27
N LYS A 47 -5.09 9.19 -0.99
CA LYS A 47 -5.23 10.22 -2.03
C LYS A 47 -5.69 9.59 -3.35
N SER A 48 -6.45 10.34 -4.14
CA SER A 48 -6.92 9.91 -5.46
C SER A 48 -7.16 11.10 -6.38
N THR A 49 -6.98 10.89 -7.68
CA THR A 49 -7.41 11.83 -8.73
C THR A 49 -8.78 11.47 -9.30
N ASP A 50 -9.38 10.36 -8.86
CA ASP A 50 -10.76 9.98 -9.23
C ASP A 50 -11.76 10.84 -8.41
N ASN A 51 -12.40 11.80 -9.08
CA ASN A 51 -13.38 12.70 -8.48
C ASN A 51 -14.67 12.00 -8.05
N ASN A 52 -14.93 10.78 -8.54
CA ASN A 52 -16.11 10.00 -8.19
C ASN A 52 -15.83 9.00 -7.06
N ARG A 53 -14.61 8.98 -6.51
CA ARG A 53 -14.23 8.09 -5.43
C ARG A 53 -15.11 8.33 -4.21
N LYS A 54 -15.65 7.23 -3.67
CA LYS A 54 -16.42 7.25 -2.42
C LYS A 54 -15.52 7.47 -1.19
N GLU A 55 -16.07 8.12 -0.18
CA GLU A 55 -15.37 8.41 1.06
C GLU A 55 -14.96 7.12 1.80
N CYS A 56 -13.81 7.16 2.46
CA CYS A 56 -13.20 6.01 3.15
C CYS A 56 -13.13 4.72 2.32
N SER A 57 -12.96 4.85 0.99
CA SER A 57 -12.75 3.69 0.12
C SER A 57 -11.56 2.87 0.59
N TYR A 58 -11.72 1.56 0.71
CA TYR A 58 -10.69 0.65 1.18
C TYR A 58 -10.67 -0.67 0.41
N LEU A 59 -9.49 -1.30 0.44
CA LEU A 59 -9.25 -2.69 0.07
C LEU A 59 -8.84 -3.44 1.33
N HIS A 60 -9.39 -4.61 1.59
CA HIS A 60 -8.87 -5.51 2.59
C HIS A 60 -7.91 -6.46 1.90
N THR A 61 -6.73 -6.64 2.49
CA THR A 61 -5.76 -7.68 2.12
C THR A 61 -6.44 -9.04 1.87
N PRO A 62 -5.87 -9.88 0.99
CA PRO A 62 -6.43 -11.20 0.67
C PRO A 62 -6.70 -12.04 1.92
N TYR A 63 -7.93 -12.53 2.08
CA TYR A 63 -8.26 -13.51 3.13
C TYR A 63 -8.22 -14.96 2.61
N LYS A 64 -8.07 -15.13 1.30
CA LYS A 64 -7.88 -16.44 0.65
C LYS A 64 -7.09 -16.25 -0.66
N SER A 65 -6.05 -17.05 -0.84
CA SER A 65 -5.29 -17.17 -2.09
C SER A 65 -5.61 -18.50 -2.77
N TYR A 66 -5.64 -18.53 -4.10
CA TYR A 66 -5.97 -19.72 -4.89
C TYR A 66 -4.81 -20.27 -5.74
N GLY A 67 -3.62 -19.68 -5.63
CA GLY A 67 -2.56 -19.89 -6.63
C GLY A 67 -2.80 -19.04 -7.88
N ASP A 68 -1.89 -19.12 -8.85
CA ASP A 68 -1.92 -18.37 -10.12
C ASP A 68 -2.12 -16.86 -9.97
N ASN A 69 -1.58 -16.27 -8.90
CA ASN A 69 -1.75 -14.86 -8.55
C ASN A 69 -3.22 -14.43 -8.44
N ARG A 70 -4.09 -15.32 -7.94
CA ARG A 70 -5.52 -15.06 -7.69
C ARG A 70 -5.85 -15.07 -6.19
N ALA A 71 -6.67 -14.11 -5.77
CA ALA A 71 -7.09 -13.97 -4.38
C ALA A 71 -8.56 -13.52 -4.25
N LEU A 72 -9.24 -13.99 -3.20
CA LEU A 72 -10.43 -13.29 -2.69
C LEU A 72 -10.01 -12.16 -1.78
N LEU A 73 -10.63 -11.02 -1.99
CA LEU A 73 -10.47 -9.83 -1.19
C LEU A 73 -11.82 -9.24 -0.81
N ARG A 74 -11.81 -8.31 0.15
CA ARG A 74 -12.96 -7.46 0.45
C ARG A 74 -12.62 -6.04 0.06
N TYR A 75 -13.62 -5.28 -0.34
CA TYR A 75 -13.47 -3.86 -0.62
C TYR A 75 -14.73 -3.14 -0.17
N GLY A 76 -14.68 -1.82 -0.07
CA GLY A 76 -15.85 -1.05 0.25
C GLY A 76 -15.54 0.41 0.47
N HIS A 77 -16.51 1.11 1.02
CA HIS A 77 -16.45 2.53 1.34
C HIS A 77 -17.41 2.82 2.48
N GLU A 78 -17.36 4.02 3.02
CA GLU A 78 -18.33 4.50 4.00
C GLU A 78 -19.65 4.83 3.28
N GLN A 79 -20.77 4.42 3.88
CA GLN A 79 -22.11 4.80 3.46
C GLN A 79 -23.02 4.97 4.69
N LYS A 80 -23.43 6.22 4.97
CA LYS A 80 -24.38 6.59 6.05
C LYS A 80 -23.92 6.20 7.47
N GLY A 81 -22.71 6.58 7.84
CA GLY A 81 -22.01 6.25 9.08
C GLY A 81 -21.53 4.81 9.19
N ARG A 82 -21.57 4.01 8.10
CA ARG A 82 -21.29 2.57 8.15
C ARG A 82 -20.35 2.13 7.03
N MET A 83 -19.39 1.28 7.37
CA MET A 83 -18.49 0.69 6.38
C MET A 83 -19.20 -0.42 5.60
N LEU A 84 -19.45 -0.17 4.32
CA LEU A 84 -19.88 -1.22 3.39
C LEU A 84 -18.72 -2.22 3.19
N SER A 85 -19.04 -3.50 3.06
CA SER A 85 -18.04 -4.54 2.77
C SER A 85 -18.57 -5.49 1.71
N LEU A 86 -17.91 -5.49 0.56
CA LEU A 86 -18.24 -6.28 -0.61
C LEU A 86 -17.09 -7.26 -0.89
N LYS A 87 -17.40 -8.36 -1.57
CA LYS A 87 -16.40 -9.37 -1.98
C LYS A 87 -15.97 -9.09 -3.42
N ALA A 88 -14.70 -9.33 -3.70
CA ALA A 88 -14.19 -9.39 -5.07
C ALA A 88 -13.06 -10.42 -5.18
N THR A 89 -12.71 -10.74 -6.41
CA THR A 89 -11.58 -11.58 -6.79
C THR A 89 -10.56 -10.70 -7.52
N ALA A 90 -9.32 -10.69 -7.06
CA ALA A 90 -8.20 -10.12 -7.79
C ALA A 90 -7.47 -11.20 -8.57
N ARG A 91 -6.97 -10.84 -9.75
CA ARG A 91 -5.99 -11.62 -10.53
C ARG A 91 -4.88 -10.68 -10.96
N ALA A 92 -3.64 -11.00 -10.58
CA ALA A 92 -2.47 -10.20 -10.93
C ALA A 92 -1.64 -10.84 -12.06
N SER A 93 -1.05 -10.00 -12.89
CA SER A 93 -0.15 -10.38 -14.00
C SER A 93 0.89 -9.28 -14.20
N GLY A 94 2.17 -9.57 -13.90
CA GLY A 94 3.23 -8.56 -13.88
C GLY A 94 2.90 -7.42 -12.90
N ASN A 95 2.93 -6.18 -13.38
CA ASN A 95 2.56 -4.99 -12.60
C ASN A 95 1.06 -4.64 -12.68
N THR A 96 0.23 -5.51 -13.28
CA THR A 96 -1.21 -5.27 -13.43
C THR A 96 -2.07 -6.19 -12.58
N MET A 97 -3.27 -5.74 -12.25
CA MET A 97 -4.26 -6.48 -11.48
C MET A 97 -5.66 -6.18 -11.98
N THR A 98 -6.44 -7.21 -12.29
CA THR A 98 -7.87 -7.07 -12.58
C THR A 98 -8.66 -7.44 -11.34
N ILE A 99 -9.66 -6.62 -10.97
CA ILE A 99 -10.54 -6.88 -9.83
C ILE A 99 -11.96 -7.13 -10.34
N ARG A 100 -12.56 -8.26 -9.97
CA ARG A 100 -13.92 -8.64 -10.38
C ARG A 100 -14.82 -8.97 -9.21
N THR A 101 -16.08 -8.60 -9.32
CA THR A 101 -17.14 -9.03 -8.39
C THR A 101 -17.49 -10.51 -8.56
N PRO A 102 -18.23 -11.13 -7.62
CA PRO A 102 -18.69 -12.51 -7.74
C PRO A 102 -19.60 -12.76 -8.97
N ASP A 103 -20.32 -11.73 -9.42
CA ASP A 103 -21.12 -11.71 -10.65
C ASP A 103 -20.29 -11.35 -11.90
N PHE A 104 -18.96 -11.48 -11.82
CA PHE A 104 -18.01 -11.29 -12.92
C PHE A 104 -17.94 -9.87 -13.51
N ARG A 105 -18.60 -8.85 -12.94
CA ARG A 105 -18.37 -7.45 -13.34
C ARG A 105 -16.94 -7.04 -13.02
N ASN A 106 -16.27 -6.44 -14.01
CA ASN A 106 -14.96 -5.82 -13.85
C ASN A 106 -15.11 -4.51 -13.05
N LEU A 107 -14.45 -4.44 -11.91
CA LEU A 107 -14.36 -3.23 -11.08
C LEU A 107 -13.22 -2.31 -11.50
N GLY A 108 -12.34 -2.78 -12.39
CA GLY A 108 -11.26 -2.01 -12.98
C GLY A 108 -10.00 -2.84 -13.15
N ASP A 109 -9.15 -2.35 -14.05
CA ASP A 109 -7.79 -2.83 -14.23
C ASP A 109 -6.85 -1.82 -13.57
N TRP A 110 -6.01 -2.34 -12.68
CA TRP A 110 -5.12 -1.55 -11.85
C TRP A 110 -3.68 -1.83 -12.28
N THR A 111 -2.87 -0.79 -12.42
CA THR A 111 -1.43 -0.90 -12.65
C THR A 111 -0.70 -0.37 -11.44
N VAL A 112 0.14 -1.19 -10.82
CA VAL A 112 1.00 -0.78 -9.70
C VAL A 112 2.18 -0.01 -10.27
N LEU A 113 2.18 1.31 -10.05
CA LEU A 113 3.23 2.22 -10.51
C LEU A 113 4.43 2.19 -9.57
N PHE A 114 4.16 2.08 -8.27
CA PHE A 114 5.16 2.01 -7.21
C PHE A 114 4.55 1.29 -6.01
N THR A 115 5.37 0.57 -5.24
CA THR A 115 4.98 0.00 -3.95
C THR A 115 6.22 -0.21 -3.09
N ASP A 116 6.07 0.01 -1.80
CA ASP A 116 7.06 -0.43 -0.80
C ASP A 116 6.82 -1.88 -0.33
N TYR A 117 5.82 -2.53 -0.90
CA TYR A 117 5.31 -3.86 -0.55
C TYR A 117 4.78 -4.00 0.88
N GLN A 118 4.66 -2.91 1.65
CA GLN A 118 4.34 -2.98 3.07
C GLN A 118 3.22 -2.02 3.46
N THR A 119 3.38 -0.72 3.19
CA THR A 119 2.49 0.31 3.72
C THR A 119 1.73 1.07 2.66
N CYS A 120 2.33 1.30 1.49
CA CYS A 120 1.75 2.15 0.47
C CYS A 120 2.04 1.64 -0.94
N SER A 121 1.05 1.77 -1.80
CA SER A 121 1.21 1.57 -3.25
C SER A 121 0.64 2.76 -4.00
N ALA A 122 1.34 3.21 -5.04
CA ALA A 122 0.77 4.11 -6.03
C ALA A 122 0.21 3.26 -7.17
N VAL A 123 -1.09 3.41 -7.45
CA VAL A 123 -1.77 2.62 -8.48
C VAL A 123 -2.42 3.55 -9.51
N ARG A 124 -2.42 3.13 -10.77
CA ARG A 124 -3.25 3.71 -11.82
C ARG A 124 -4.46 2.80 -12.02
N THR A 125 -5.65 3.39 -12.06
CA THR A 125 -6.90 2.72 -12.40
C THR A 125 -7.48 3.35 -13.67
N ASN A 126 -8.55 2.77 -14.20
CA ASN A 126 -9.29 3.30 -15.34
C ASN A 126 -9.81 4.74 -15.11
N ASN A 127 -10.01 5.13 -13.84
CA ASN A 127 -10.61 6.40 -13.45
C ASN A 127 -9.59 7.42 -12.93
N GLY A 128 -8.30 7.08 -12.84
CA GLY A 128 -7.27 7.99 -12.34
C GLY A 128 -6.09 7.31 -11.66
N LYS A 129 -5.42 8.04 -10.76
CA LYS A 129 -4.35 7.52 -9.91
C LYS A 129 -4.83 7.52 -8.46
N ALA A 130 -4.42 6.52 -7.69
CA ALA A 130 -4.73 6.41 -6.27
C ALA A 130 -3.48 6.03 -5.48
N LEU A 131 -3.46 6.44 -4.21
CA LEU A 131 -2.45 6.09 -3.23
C LEU A 131 -3.10 5.33 -2.07
N PRO A 132 -3.37 4.02 -2.23
CA PRO A 132 -3.72 3.13 -1.14
C PRO A 132 -2.58 2.99 -0.13
N CYS A 133 -2.89 3.24 1.15
CA CYS A 133 -1.97 3.08 2.27
C CYS A 133 -2.69 2.49 3.51
N THR A 134 -1.93 1.82 4.37
CA THR A 134 -2.40 1.28 5.67
C THR A 134 -2.17 2.24 6.82
#